data_AF-A0NMW0-F1
#
_entry.id   AF-A0NMW0-F1
#
_cell.length_a   1.000
_cell.length_b   1.000
_cell.length_c   1.000
_cell.angle_alpha   90.00
_cell.angle_beta   90.00
_cell.angle_gamma   90.00
#
_symmetry.space_group_name_H-M   'P 1'
#
loop_
_entity.id
_entity.type
_entity.pdbx_description
1 polymer ?
#
loop_
_entity_poly.entity_id
_entity_poly.type
_entity_poly.pdbx_seq_one_letter_code
_entity_poly.pdbx_strand_id
1 'polypeptide(L)' 'MLLIGYGNPGRGDDGLGPALSEAIAARSLPGLEVDTDYQLVAEHALAVSSHDVVIFADAEIGGEGLIPSGR' A
#
# COMPACT_ATOMS: atom_id res chain seq x y z
N MET A 1 1.78 -3.20 13.25
CA MET A 1 2.28 -2.97 11.87
C MET A 1 1.17 -2.29 11.09
N LEU A 2 1.50 -1.37 10.21
CA LEU A 2 0.52 -0.64 9.39
C LEU A 2 0.71 -0.98 7.90
N LEU A 3 -0.37 -1.27 7.19
CA LEU A 3 -0.41 -1.31 5.73
C LEU A 3 -1.26 -0.14 5.23
N ILE A 4 -0.71 0.68 4.35
CA ILE A 4 -1.45 1.74 3.65
C ILE A 4 -1.42 1.42 2.16
N GLY A 5 -2.54 0.95 1.62
CA GLY A 5 -2.73 0.80 0.19
C GLY A 5 -3.37 2.06 -0.39
N TYR A 6 -2.79 2.65 -1.42
CA TYR A 6 -3.33 3.84 -2.05
C TYR A 6 -3.36 3.75 -3.57
N GLY A 7 -4.25 4.52 -4.17
CA GLY A 7 -4.53 4.49 -5.61
C GLY A 7 -6.02 4.67 -5.90
N ASN A 8 -6.37 4.81 -7.18
CA ASN A 8 -7.73 5.08 -7.64
C ASN A 8 -8.35 3.84 -8.31
N PRO A 9 -9.31 3.16 -7.66
CA PRO A 9 -10.01 2.01 -8.23
C PRO A 9 -10.74 2.30 -9.55
N GLY A 10 -11.11 3.57 -9.81
CA GLY A 10 -11.73 4.01 -11.05
C GLY A 10 -10.76 4.16 -12.23
N ARG A 11 -9.45 4.04 -12.01
CA ARG A 11 -8.38 4.17 -13.01
C ARG A 11 -7.76 2.82 -13.40
N GLY A 12 -8.50 1.72 -13.27
CA GLY A 12 -8.05 0.39 -13.65
C GLY A 12 -6.96 -0.12 -12.69
N ASP A 13 -5.79 -0.47 -13.22
CA ASP A 13 -4.70 -1.06 -12.43
C ASP A 13 -4.14 -0.12 -11.36
N ASP A 14 -4.41 1.18 -11.43
CA ASP A 14 -4.13 2.11 -10.32
C ASP A 14 -4.88 1.74 -9.02
N GLY A 15 -5.92 0.91 -9.10
CA GLY A 15 -6.64 0.36 -7.96
C GLY A 15 -5.94 -0.79 -7.23
N LEU A 16 -4.74 -1.20 -7.64
CA LEU A 16 -4.05 -2.36 -7.04
C LEU A 16 -3.70 -2.16 -5.56
N GLY A 17 -3.34 -0.94 -5.14
CA GLY A 17 -3.12 -0.63 -3.72
C GLY A 17 -4.36 -0.87 -2.86
N PRO A 18 -5.52 -0.22 -3.17
CA PRO A 18 -6.79 -0.49 -2.50
C PRO A 18 -7.24 -1.95 -2.55
N ALA A 19 -7.06 -2.62 -3.70
CA ALA A 19 -7.41 -4.04 -3.84
C ALA A 19 -6.57 -4.94 -2.92
N LEU A 20 -5.27 -4.64 -2.76
CA LEU A 20 -4.41 -5.34 -1.81
C LEU A 20 -4.88 -5.11 -0.37
N SER A 21 -5.16 -3.86 0.00
CA SER A 21 -5.65 -3.54 1.35
C SER A 21 -6.93 -4.30 1.68
N GLU A 22 -7.91 -4.32 0.79
CA GLU A 22 -9.16 -5.07 0.98
C GLU A 22 -8.89 -6.57 1.19
N ALA A 23 -8.04 -7.15 0.34
CA ALA A 23 -7.68 -8.57 0.44
C ALA A 23 -6.94 -8.92 1.74
N ILE A 24 -6.13 -8.01 2.27
CA ILE A 24 -5.38 -8.20 3.53
C ILE A 24 -6.27 -7.97 4.74
N ALA A 25 -7.10 -6.92 4.73
CA ALA A 25 -8.08 -6.65 5.80
C ALA A 25 -9.02 -7.85 6.00
N ALA A 26 -9.49 -8.49 4.92
CA ALA A 26 -10.33 -9.68 4.96
C ALA A 26 -9.69 -10.88 5.69
N ARG A 27 -8.35 -10.91 5.81
CA ARG A 27 -7.63 -11.97 6.53
C ARG A 27 -7.56 -11.75 8.05
N SER A 28 -7.90 -10.55 8.54
CA SER A 28 -7.92 -10.22 9.99
C SER A 28 -6.63 -10.62 10.71
N LEU A 29 -5.48 -10.30 10.12
CA LEU A 29 -4.17 -10.68 10.66
C LEU A 29 -3.94 -9.97 12.02
N PRO A 30 -3.61 -10.71 13.09
CA PRO A 30 -3.38 -10.10 14.40
C PRO A 30 -2.25 -9.06 14.37
N GLY A 31 -2.51 -7.87 14.92
CA GLY A 31 -1.51 -6.81 15.03
C GLY A 31 -1.20 -6.04 13.74
N LEU A 32 -1.99 -6.28 12.68
CA LEU A 32 -1.95 -5.51 11.44
C LEU A 32 -3.13 -4.53 11.39
N GLU A 33 -2.80 -3.24 11.33
CA GLU A 33 -3.73 -2.18 10.95
C GLU A 33 -3.66 -1.98 9.43
N VAL A 34 -4.82 -1.78 8.79
CA VAL A 34 -4.92 -1.57 7.35
C VAL A 34 -5.67 -0.26 7.11
N ASP A 35 -5.03 0.66 6.38
CA ASP A 35 -5.57 1.94 5.93
C ASP A 35 -5.62 1.95 4.39
N THR A 36 -6.54 2.71 3.81
CA THR A 36 -6.73 2.81 2.36
C THR A 36 -7.25 4.17 1.95
N ASP A 37 -6.57 4.80 1.00
CA ASP A 37 -6.98 6.11 0.48
C ASP A 37 -6.62 6.27 -1.01
N TYR A 38 -7.12 7.32 -1.66
CA TYR A 38 -6.77 7.63 -3.04
C TYR A 38 -5.32 8.10 -3.18
N GLN A 39 -4.80 8.83 -2.19
CA GLN A 39 -3.46 9.41 -2.16
C GLN A 39 -2.97 9.54 -0.71
N LEU A 40 -1.65 9.56 -0.50
CA LEU A 40 -1.10 9.86 0.82
C LEU A 40 -1.23 11.35 1.14
N VAL A 41 -1.87 11.65 2.26
CA VAL A 41 -1.98 12.99 2.86
C VAL A 41 -1.17 13.14 4.16
N ALA A 42 -1.03 14.37 4.65
CA ALA A 42 -0.24 14.69 5.85
C ALA A 42 -0.78 14.01 7.12
N GLU A 43 -2.09 13.74 7.16
CA GLU A 43 -2.78 13.09 8.27
C GLU A 43 -2.26 11.67 8.53
N HIS A 44 -1.78 10.95 7.51
CA HIS A 44 -1.18 9.63 7.72
C HIS A 44 0.17 9.70 8.45
N ALA A 45 0.84 10.87 8.51
CA ALA A 45 2.13 10.99 9.20
C ALA A 45 2.02 10.58 10.68
N LEU A 46 0.88 10.87 11.32
CA LEU A 46 0.65 10.45 12.71
C LEU A 46 0.54 8.93 12.83
N ALA A 47 -0.24 8.29 11.94
CA ALA A 47 -0.37 6.84 11.90
C ALA A 47 0.98 6.17 11.64
N VAL A 48 1.74 6.68 10.66
CA VAL A 48 3.09 6.21 10.33
C VAL A 48 4.04 6.32 11.52
N SER A 49 4.05 7.47 12.21
CA SER A 49 4.94 7.69 13.36
C SER A 49 4.62 6.83 14.59
N SER A 50 3.39 6.31 14.68
CA SER A 50 2.92 5.48 15.78
C SER A 50 3.20 3.98 15.57
N HIS A 51 3.82 3.60 14.44
CA HIS A 51 4.05 2.21 14.06
C HIS A 51 5.53 1.93 13.80
N ASP A 52 6.05 0.82 14.35
CA ASP A 52 7.45 0.39 14.13
C ASP A 52 7.73 -0.02 12.67
N VAL A 53 6.71 -0.53 11.99
CA VAL A 53 6.79 -1.00 10.60
C VAL A 53 5.55 -0.54 9.86
N VAL A 54 5.79 0.08 8.70
CA VAL A 54 4.77 0.55 7.76
C VAL A 54 5.06 -0.02 6.38
N ILE A 55 4.02 -0.55 5.74
CA ILE A 55 4.04 -1.04 4.36
C ILE A 55 3.18 -0.10 3.53
N PHE A 56 3.74 0.44 2.46
CA PHE A 56 3.01 1.22 1.46
C PHE A 56 2.79 0.36 0.22
N ALA A 57 1.59 0.42 -0.36
CA ALA A 57 1.25 -0.31 -1.56
C ALA A 57 0.53 0.58 -2.58
N ASP A 58 1.06 0.60 -3.80
CA ASP A 58 0.57 1.37 -4.94
C ASP A 58 0.81 0.57 -6.22
N ALA A 59 0.14 0.96 -7.30
CA ALA A 59 0.39 0.43 -8.62
C ALA A 59 1.62 1.10 -9.26
N GLU A 60 2.52 0.29 -9.83
CA GLU A 60 3.66 0.79 -10.62
C GLU A 60 3.57 0.28 -12.05
N ILE A 61 3.82 1.16 -13.03
CA ILE A 61 3.94 0.80 -14.44
C ILE A 61 5.41 0.61 -14.78
N GLY A 62 5.74 -0.52 -15.42
CA GLY A 62 7.07 -0.72 -15.99
C GLY A 62 8.16 -0.94 -14.95
N GLY A 63 7.81 -1.38 -13.74
CA GLY A 63 8.78 -1.73 -12.71
C GLY A 63 9.86 -2.61 -13.31
N GLU A 64 11.08 -2.08 -13.39
CA GLU A 64 12.24 -2.91 -13.68
C GLU A 64 12.30 -3.90 -12.53
N GLY A 65 11.87 -5.14 -12.80
CA GLY A 65 11.97 -6.20 -11.83
C GLY A 65 13.39 -6.17 -11.27
N LEU A 66 13.52 -6.42 -9.96
CA LEU A 66 14.74 -6.47 -9.16
C LEU A 66 15.86 -7.39 -9.70
N ILE A 67 15.82 -7.81 -10.96
CA ILE A 67 16.90 -8.44 -11.70
C ILE A 67 17.91 -7.35 -12.08
N PRO A 68 19.13 -7.36 -11.55
CA PRO A 68 20.18 -6.47 -12.02
C PRO A 68 20.35 -6.70 -13.52
N SER A 69 20.09 -5.68 -14.33
CA SER A 69 20.42 -5.71 -15.74
C SER A 69 21.95 -5.71 -15.84
N GLY A 70 22.51 -6.92 -15.93
CA GLY A 70 23.91 -7.10 -16.28
C GLY A 70 24.14 -6.55 -17.69
N ARG A 71 24.66 -5.34 -17.76
CA ARG A 71 25.58 -4.88 -18.80
C ARG A 71 26.74 -4.13 -18.15
#